data_AF-A0A3S4GM58-F1
#
_entry.id   AF-A0A3S4GM58-F1
#
_cell.length_a   1.000
_cell.length_b   1.000
_cell.length_c   1.000
_cell.angle_alpha   90.00
_cell.angle_beta   90.00
_cell.angle_gamma   90.00
#
_symmetry.space_group_name_H-M   'P 1'
#
loop_
_entity.id
_entity.type
_entity.pdbx_description
1 polymer ?
#
loop_
_entity_poly.entity_id
_entity_poly.type
_entity_poly.pdbx_seq_one_letter_code
_entity_poly.pdbx_strand_id
1 'polypeptide(L)'
;MPKRIKEYRERFEHHLLLKMAGDGTDEAYAYLKQYFAEADGDFFVCSAEEGKKAFLHRFAAAGAAVRYHAVHADKVEDILALDIALRRNDSDWFETLPPEIDSQLVHKLYYGHFMCHVFHQDYVVKKGVDCHRLKQQMLALLDQRGAEYPAEHNVGHLYQAKPDLQAFYRQADPTNSFNPGLGKTSKLKNWGEQQP
;
A
#
# COMPACT_ATOMS: atom_id res chain seq x y z
N MET A 1 21.64 -6.74 -5.78
CA MET A 1 20.78 -7.77 -5.16
C MET A 1 21.54 -9.09 -5.03
N PRO A 2 21.46 -9.78 -3.87
CA PRO A 2 22.02 -11.13 -3.66
C PRO A 2 21.50 -12.15 -4.67
N LYS A 3 22.29 -13.19 -4.97
CA LYS A 3 21.99 -14.20 -6.00
C LYS A 3 20.71 -14.98 -5.68
N ARG A 4 20.58 -15.55 -4.46
CA ARG A 4 19.40 -16.34 -4.06
C ARG A 4 18.09 -15.56 -4.13
N ILE A 5 18.11 -14.27 -3.75
CA ILE A 5 16.92 -13.41 -3.86
C ILE A 5 16.49 -13.24 -5.33
N LYS A 6 17.44 -13.10 -6.26
CA LYS A 6 17.13 -13.04 -7.71
C LYS A 6 16.56 -14.36 -8.20
N GLU A 7 17.12 -15.48 -7.77
CA GLU A 7 16.60 -16.82 -8.13
C GLU A 7 15.18 -17.02 -7.62
N TYR A 8 14.87 -16.59 -6.39
CA TYR A 8 13.51 -16.62 -5.85
C TYR A 8 12.55 -15.71 -6.62
N ARG A 9 13.01 -14.58 -7.15
CA ARG A 9 12.21 -13.71 -8.04
C ARG A 9 11.83 -14.40 -9.35
N GLU A 10 12.70 -15.25 -9.91
CA GLU A 10 12.36 -16.00 -11.13
C GLU A 10 11.42 -17.19 -10.82
N ARG A 11 11.48 -17.74 -9.61
CA ARG A 11 10.70 -18.93 -9.20
C ARG A 11 9.31 -18.59 -8.67
N PHE A 12 9.19 -17.49 -7.92
CA PHE A 12 7.98 -17.14 -7.17
C PHE A 12 7.60 -15.69 -7.42
N GLU A 13 6.32 -15.46 -7.73
CA GLU A 13 5.77 -14.12 -7.90
C GLU A 13 5.60 -13.38 -6.55
N HIS A 14 5.22 -14.12 -5.50
CA HIS A 14 4.86 -13.56 -4.21
C HIS A 14 5.94 -13.85 -3.17
N HIS A 15 6.52 -12.80 -2.57
CA HIS A 15 7.58 -12.94 -1.57
C HIS A 15 7.14 -12.38 -0.22
N LEU A 16 7.31 -13.18 0.84
CA LEU A 16 7.11 -12.75 2.22
C LEU A 16 8.46 -12.66 2.94
N LEU A 17 8.84 -11.46 3.38
CA LEU A 17 10.00 -11.26 4.24
C LEU A 17 9.61 -11.42 5.70
N LEU A 18 9.70 -12.64 6.23
CA LEU A 18 9.42 -12.94 7.64
C LEU A 18 10.68 -12.76 8.49
N LYS A 19 10.66 -11.80 9.42
CA LYS A 19 11.75 -11.57 10.38
C LYS A 19 11.31 -11.95 11.78
N MET A 20 11.98 -12.94 12.34
CA MET A 20 11.76 -13.43 13.69
C MET A 20 12.90 -13.00 14.63
N ALA A 21 12.66 -13.10 15.93
CA ALA A 21 13.65 -12.82 16.97
C ALA A 21 13.45 -13.79 18.15
N GLY A 22 14.54 -14.08 18.87
CA GLY A 22 14.52 -15.01 20.00
C GLY A 22 14.01 -16.39 19.59
N ASP A 23 13.27 -17.03 20.50
CA ASP A 23 12.72 -18.38 20.35
C ASP A 23 11.77 -18.52 19.15
N GLY A 24 11.14 -17.42 18.72
CA GLY A 24 10.29 -17.39 17.51
C GLY A 24 11.04 -17.69 16.21
N THR A 25 12.38 -17.64 16.23
CA THR A 25 13.21 -18.01 15.07
C THR A 25 13.12 -19.51 14.80
N ASP A 26 13.29 -20.33 15.85
CA ASP A 26 13.27 -21.79 15.73
C ASP A 26 11.84 -22.30 15.51
N GLU A 27 10.86 -21.68 16.17
CA GLU A 27 9.43 -21.95 15.97
C GLU A 27 9.03 -21.76 14.50
N ALA A 28 9.32 -20.58 13.93
CA ALA A 28 8.99 -20.31 12.53
C ALA A 28 9.74 -21.23 11.57
N TYR A 29 11.02 -21.52 11.83
CA TYR A 29 11.77 -22.45 11.00
C TYR A 29 11.16 -23.85 10.99
N ALA A 30 10.81 -24.39 12.16
CA ALA A 30 10.17 -25.70 12.28
C ALA A 30 8.83 -25.74 11.55
N TYR A 31 7.99 -24.71 11.76
CA TYR A 31 6.71 -24.58 11.10
C TYR A 31 6.84 -24.49 9.56
N LEU A 32 7.67 -23.58 9.05
CA LEU A 32 7.84 -23.38 7.61
C LEU A 32 8.42 -24.62 6.92
N LYS A 33 9.33 -25.33 7.59
CA LYS A 33 9.88 -26.60 7.10
C LYS A 33 8.80 -27.67 6.94
N GLN A 34 7.88 -27.77 7.91
CA GLN A 34 6.75 -28.69 7.80
C GLN A 34 5.75 -28.22 6.74
N TYR A 35 5.41 -26.94 6.72
CA TYR A 35 4.43 -26.37 5.80
C TYR A 35 4.84 -26.54 4.33
N PHE A 36 6.07 -26.16 3.97
CA PHE A 36 6.58 -26.28 2.61
C PHE A 36 7.06 -27.70 2.22
N ALA A 37 6.87 -28.70 3.10
CA ALA A 37 6.97 -30.10 2.68
C ALA A 37 5.77 -30.53 1.82
N GLU A 38 4.64 -29.81 1.93
CA GLU A 38 3.38 -30.11 1.25
C GLU A 38 2.87 -28.94 0.41
N ALA A 39 3.07 -27.70 0.86
CA ALA A 39 2.63 -26.50 0.16
C ALA A 39 3.51 -26.17 -1.04
N ASP A 40 2.91 -25.58 -2.09
CA ASP A 40 3.65 -24.97 -3.18
C ASP A 40 4.38 -23.71 -2.68
N GLY A 41 5.63 -23.55 -3.08
CA GLY A 41 6.53 -22.52 -2.55
C GLY A 41 7.79 -23.10 -1.93
N ASP A 42 8.58 -22.20 -1.34
CA ASP A 42 9.85 -22.53 -0.69
C ASP A 42 10.26 -21.37 0.23
N PHE A 43 11.16 -21.63 1.16
CA PHE A 43 11.76 -20.60 2.00
C PHE A 43 13.25 -20.88 2.21
N PHE A 44 14.01 -19.83 2.52
CA PHE A 44 15.40 -19.99 2.93
C PHE A 44 15.73 -19.05 4.08
N VAL A 45 16.61 -19.53 4.97
CA VAL A 45 17.16 -18.69 6.03
C VAL A 45 18.17 -17.74 5.39
N CYS A 46 17.90 -16.44 5.53
CA CYS A 46 18.79 -15.39 5.06
C CYS A 46 20.09 -15.38 5.87
N SER A 47 21.22 -15.18 5.21
CA SER A 47 22.41 -14.65 5.87
C SER A 47 22.13 -13.21 6.37
N ALA A 48 22.98 -12.70 7.27
CA ALA A 48 22.87 -11.32 7.74
C ALA A 48 22.88 -10.29 6.59
N GLU A 49 23.70 -10.54 5.56
CA GLU A 49 23.78 -9.69 4.37
C GLU A 49 22.49 -9.73 3.53
N GLU A 50 21.96 -10.93 3.29
CA GLU A 50 20.71 -11.09 2.53
C GLU A 50 19.54 -10.49 3.26
N GLY A 51 19.43 -10.71 4.57
CA GLY A 51 18.38 -10.12 5.39
C GLY A 51 18.42 -8.60 5.32
N LYS A 52 19.60 -7.99 5.48
CA LYS A 52 19.77 -6.54 5.35
C LYS A 52 19.36 -6.05 3.96
N LYS A 53 19.85 -6.69 2.89
CA LYS A 53 19.57 -6.26 1.51
C LYS A 53 18.11 -6.50 1.09
N ALA A 54 17.46 -7.56 1.57
CA ALA A 54 16.05 -7.84 1.32
C ALA A 54 15.16 -6.73 1.88
N PHE A 55 15.37 -6.35 3.15
CA PHE A 55 14.61 -5.27 3.77
C PHE A 55 14.88 -3.91 3.11
N LEU A 56 16.14 -3.57 2.82
CA LEU A 56 16.47 -2.35 2.08
C LEU A 56 15.76 -2.30 0.71
N HIS A 57 15.71 -3.44 0.01
CA HIS A 57 15.02 -3.53 -1.27
C HIS A 57 13.50 -3.33 -1.13
N ARG A 58 12.88 -3.95 -0.11
CA ARG A 58 11.45 -3.78 0.20
C ARG A 58 11.09 -2.32 0.49
N PHE A 59 11.93 -1.57 1.21
CA PHE A 59 11.68 -0.14 1.47
C PHE A 59 11.91 0.74 0.25
N ALA A 60 12.75 0.32 -0.70
CA ALA A 60 12.97 1.05 -1.94
C ALA A 60 11.75 1.01 -2.90
N ALA A 61 10.77 0.12 -2.68
CA ALA A 61 9.62 -0.06 -3.55
C ALA A 61 8.82 1.23 -3.79
N ALA A 62 8.53 2.00 -2.74
CA ALA A 62 7.81 3.27 -2.86
C ALA A 62 8.58 4.31 -3.70
N GLY A 63 9.91 4.37 -3.55
CA GLY A 63 10.75 5.24 -4.36
C GLY A 63 10.85 4.79 -5.83
N ALA A 64 10.69 3.50 -6.11
CA ALA A 64 10.80 2.95 -7.46
C ALA A 64 9.65 3.41 -8.37
N ALA A 65 8.41 3.45 -7.86
CA ALA A 65 7.26 3.94 -8.61
C ALA A 65 7.43 5.42 -9.02
N VAL A 66 7.83 6.27 -8.06
CA VAL A 66 8.09 7.69 -8.30
C VAL A 66 9.21 7.89 -9.33
N ARG A 67 10.29 7.12 -9.23
CA ARG A 67 11.41 7.19 -10.19
C ARG A 67 11.02 6.67 -11.57
N TYR A 68 10.19 5.64 -11.65
CA TYR A 68 9.67 5.14 -12.93
C TYR A 68 8.86 6.23 -13.62
N HIS A 69 7.93 6.87 -12.90
CA HIS A 69 7.14 8.00 -13.42
C HIS A 69 8.05 9.12 -13.93
N ALA A 70 9.03 9.56 -13.14
CA ALA A 70 9.92 10.66 -13.53
C ALA A 70 10.71 10.37 -14.82
N VAL A 71 11.09 9.12 -15.06
CA VAL A 71 11.81 8.70 -16.28
C VAL A 71 10.89 8.58 -17.49
N HIS A 72 9.60 8.32 -17.28
CA HIS A 72 8.61 8.06 -18.33
C HIS A 72 7.47 9.09 -18.33
N ALA A 73 7.72 10.31 -17.85
CA ALA A 73 6.67 11.31 -17.58
C ALA A 73 5.86 11.70 -18.84
N ASP A 74 6.44 11.54 -20.03
CA ASP A 74 5.79 11.74 -21.32
C ASP A 74 4.91 10.56 -21.76
N LYS A 75 5.06 9.39 -21.13
CA LYS A 75 4.42 8.11 -21.51
C LYS A 75 3.38 7.60 -20.52
N VAL A 76 3.35 8.14 -19.31
CA VAL A 76 2.44 7.72 -18.24
C VAL A 76 1.79 8.93 -17.58
N GLU A 77 0.68 8.72 -16.89
CA GLU A 77 0.12 9.72 -15.97
C GLU A 77 0.72 9.60 -14.57
N ASP A 78 0.30 10.51 -13.69
CA ASP A 78 0.64 10.48 -12.26
C ASP A 78 0.39 9.10 -11.64
N ILE A 79 1.24 8.74 -10.67
CA ILE A 79 1.10 7.50 -9.91
C ILE A 79 -0.18 7.56 -9.08
N LEU A 80 -1.05 6.57 -9.28
CA LEU A 80 -2.20 6.34 -8.41
C LEU A 80 -1.73 5.43 -7.28
N ALA A 81 -1.59 5.97 -6.07
CA ALA A 81 -1.20 5.22 -4.88
C ALA A 81 -2.39 5.00 -3.95
N LEU A 82 -2.61 3.74 -3.54
CA LEU A 82 -3.62 3.33 -2.55
C LEU A 82 -2.93 2.72 -1.33
N ASP A 83 -3.42 3.10 -0.15
CA ASP A 83 -2.93 2.62 1.15
C ASP A 83 -4.08 1.98 1.91
N ILE A 84 -4.12 0.66 1.95
CA ILE A 84 -5.31 -0.12 2.31
C ILE A 84 -5.04 -1.06 3.47
N ALA A 85 -6.04 -1.23 4.33
CA ALA A 85 -6.10 -2.23 5.39
C ALA A 85 -7.27 -3.16 5.12
N LEU A 86 -6.99 -4.43 4.85
CA LEU A 86 -8.04 -5.44 4.67
C LEU A 86 -8.62 -5.86 6.02
N ARG A 87 -9.79 -6.48 5.99
CA ARG A 87 -10.36 -7.11 7.19
C ARG A 87 -9.41 -8.21 7.67
N ARG A 88 -9.31 -8.37 8.98
CA ARG A 88 -8.45 -9.40 9.62
C ARG A 88 -8.84 -10.83 9.24
N ASN A 89 -10.08 -11.05 8.80
CA ASN A 89 -10.60 -12.34 8.36
C ASN A 89 -10.74 -12.44 6.83
N ASP A 90 -10.13 -11.52 6.06
CA ASP A 90 -10.15 -11.56 4.60
C ASP A 90 -9.19 -12.65 4.09
N SER A 91 -9.71 -13.63 3.35
CA SER A 91 -8.91 -14.72 2.78
C SER A 91 -8.34 -14.38 1.39
N ASP A 92 -8.94 -13.41 0.70
CA ASP A 92 -8.72 -13.18 -0.73
C ASP A 92 -7.79 -11.99 -0.95
N TRP A 93 -6.73 -11.90 -0.17
CA TRP A 93 -5.88 -10.71 -0.01
C TRP A 93 -5.36 -10.14 -1.34
N PHE A 94 -5.04 -11.01 -2.31
CA PHE A 94 -4.49 -10.60 -3.60
C PHE A 94 -5.57 -10.01 -4.52
N GLU A 95 -5.31 -8.84 -5.06
CA GLU A 95 -6.28 -8.12 -5.89
C GLU A 95 -6.40 -8.73 -7.29
N THR A 96 -7.64 -8.90 -7.74
CA THR A 96 -7.95 -9.15 -9.15
C THR A 96 -8.86 -8.02 -9.65
N LEU A 97 -8.29 -7.11 -10.45
CA LEU A 97 -9.02 -5.96 -10.97
C LEU A 97 -9.95 -6.37 -12.14
N PRO A 98 -11.15 -5.76 -12.23
CA PRO A 98 -11.98 -5.88 -13.43
C PRO A 98 -11.22 -5.45 -14.70
N PRO A 99 -11.44 -6.09 -15.86
CA PRO A 99 -10.72 -5.78 -17.10
C PRO A 99 -10.77 -4.31 -17.52
N GLU A 100 -11.87 -3.62 -17.25
CA GLU A 100 -12.06 -2.20 -17.53
C GLU A 100 -11.14 -1.29 -16.71
N ILE A 101 -10.71 -1.72 -15.52
CA ILE A 101 -9.71 -1.01 -14.71
C ILE A 101 -8.31 -1.48 -15.12
N ASP A 102 -8.09 -2.79 -15.20
CA ASP A 102 -6.77 -3.38 -15.45
C ASP A 102 -6.17 -2.91 -16.79
N SER A 103 -7.02 -2.78 -17.83
CA SER A 103 -6.62 -2.30 -19.15
C SER A 103 -6.15 -0.83 -19.18
N GLN A 104 -6.35 -0.05 -18.11
CA GLN A 104 -5.90 1.33 -17.99
C GLN A 104 -4.50 1.44 -17.35
N LEU A 105 -3.93 0.33 -16.89
CA LEU A 105 -2.69 0.29 -16.11
C LEU A 105 -1.50 -0.22 -16.95
N VAL A 106 -0.33 0.33 -16.71
CA VAL A 106 0.96 -0.15 -17.26
C VAL A 106 1.59 -1.14 -16.27
N HIS A 107 1.61 -0.78 -14.99
CA HIS A 107 2.18 -1.60 -13.92
C HIS A 107 1.32 -1.53 -12.66
N LYS A 108 1.30 -2.64 -11.93
CA LYS A 108 0.69 -2.81 -10.62
C LYS A 108 1.80 -3.20 -9.64
N LEU A 109 2.08 -2.33 -8.67
CA LEU A 109 3.18 -2.51 -7.73
C LEU A 109 2.58 -2.76 -6.34
N TYR A 110 2.67 -4.00 -5.88
CA TYR A 110 2.10 -4.42 -4.61
C TYR A 110 3.18 -4.73 -3.58
N TYR A 111 3.09 -4.09 -2.42
CA TYR A 111 3.97 -4.33 -1.30
C TYR A 111 3.29 -3.86 -0.01
N GLY A 112 3.58 -4.49 1.13
CA GLY A 112 2.84 -4.16 2.36
C GLY A 112 3.44 -4.75 3.62
N HIS A 113 2.64 -4.71 4.67
CA HIS A 113 2.87 -5.33 5.97
C HIS A 113 1.88 -6.49 6.12
N PHE A 114 2.28 -7.65 5.60
CA PHE A 114 1.38 -8.78 5.37
C PHE A 114 0.62 -9.23 6.62
N MET A 115 1.32 -9.36 7.76
CA MET A 115 0.71 -9.81 9.02
C MET A 115 -0.31 -8.81 9.61
N CYS A 116 -0.28 -7.55 9.16
CA CYS A 116 -1.24 -6.52 9.55
C CYS A 116 -2.39 -6.38 8.54
N HIS A 117 -2.37 -7.14 7.44
CA HIS A 117 -3.28 -6.97 6.29
C HIS A 117 -3.25 -5.54 5.71
N VAL A 118 -2.09 -4.86 5.82
CA VAL A 118 -1.88 -3.52 5.25
C VAL A 118 -1.08 -3.64 3.95
N PHE A 119 -1.59 -3.05 2.88
CA PHE A 119 -0.98 -3.07 1.56
C PHE A 119 -0.89 -1.67 0.98
N HIS A 120 0.24 -1.39 0.36
CA HIS A 120 0.42 -0.26 -0.53
C HIS A 120 0.35 -0.79 -1.96
N GLN A 121 -0.55 -0.19 -2.73
CA GLN A 121 -0.76 -0.54 -4.13
C GLN A 121 -0.53 0.70 -4.97
N ASP A 122 0.61 0.73 -5.65
CA ASP A 122 1.01 1.81 -6.54
C ASP A 122 0.76 1.39 -7.99
N TYR A 123 0.02 2.21 -8.71
CA TYR A 123 -0.36 1.95 -10.08
C TYR A 123 0.25 2.98 -11.02
N VAL A 124 0.96 2.49 -12.04
CA VAL A 124 1.44 3.32 -13.14
C VAL A 124 0.33 3.37 -14.20
N VAL A 125 -0.28 4.52 -14.36
CA VAL A 125 -1.47 4.71 -15.21
C VAL A 125 -1.06 5.09 -16.64
N LYS A 126 -1.73 4.52 -17.65
CA LYS A 126 -1.47 4.84 -19.07
C LYS A 126 -1.75 6.31 -19.36
N LYS A 127 -0.95 6.93 -20.24
CA LYS A 127 -1.16 8.33 -20.68
C LYS A 127 -2.58 8.56 -21.21
N GLY A 128 -3.17 9.70 -20.85
CA GLY A 128 -4.51 10.14 -21.26
C GLY A 128 -5.66 9.57 -20.43
N VAL A 129 -5.40 8.68 -19.48
CA VAL A 129 -6.42 8.17 -18.55
C VAL A 129 -6.71 9.20 -17.46
N ASP A 130 -7.99 9.35 -17.09
CA ASP A 130 -8.39 10.17 -15.96
C ASP A 130 -8.10 9.45 -14.63
N CYS A 131 -6.95 9.76 -14.03
CA CYS A 131 -6.52 9.19 -12.74
C CYS A 131 -7.52 9.47 -11.60
N HIS A 132 -8.25 10.59 -11.64
CA HIS A 132 -9.23 10.90 -10.60
C HIS A 132 -10.42 9.95 -10.67
N ARG A 133 -10.99 9.79 -11.86
CA ARG A 133 -12.09 8.85 -12.11
C ARG A 133 -11.67 7.42 -11.80
N LEU A 134 -10.49 7.00 -12.28
CA LEU A 134 -9.94 5.67 -12.00
C LEU A 134 -9.81 5.42 -10.50
N LYS A 135 -9.27 6.40 -9.75
CA LYS A 135 -9.19 6.31 -8.29
C LYS A 135 -10.57 6.11 -7.66
N GLN A 136 -11.58 6.88 -8.05
CA GLN A 136 -12.94 6.70 -7.51
C GLN A 136 -13.50 5.29 -7.77
N GLN A 137 -13.24 4.70 -8.94
CA GLN A 137 -13.66 3.32 -9.25
C GLN A 137 -12.98 2.32 -8.32
N MET A 138 -11.67 2.45 -8.11
CA MET A 138 -10.91 1.55 -7.23
C MET A 138 -11.31 1.69 -5.76
N LEU A 139 -11.55 2.92 -5.28
CA LEU A 139 -12.06 3.14 -3.91
C LEU A 139 -13.44 2.50 -3.71
N ALA A 140 -14.33 2.56 -4.70
CA ALA A 140 -15.63 1.90 -4.61
C ALA A 140 -15.51 0.36 -4.51
N LEU A 141 -14.52 -0.26 -5.18
CA LEU A 141 -14.24 -1.69 -5.00
C LEU A 141 -13.75 -2.02 -3.60
N LEU A 142 -12.90 -1.16 -3.02
CA LEU A 142 -12.41 -1.31 -1.66
C LEU A 142 -13.53 -1.16 -0.63
N ASP A 143 -14.46 -0.22 -0.85
CA ASP A 143 -15.65 -0.05 -0.01
C ASP A 143 -16.53 -1.31 -0.02
N GLN A 144 -16.77 -1.90 -1.20
CA GLN A 144 -17.52 -3.15 -1.33
C GLN A 144 -16.83 -4.32 -0.62
N ARG A 145 -15.49 -4.34 -0.65
CA ARG A 145 -14.68 -5.34 0.05
C ARG A 145 -14.68 -5.15 1.57
N GLY A 146 -15.09 -3.99 2.06
CA GLY A 146 -14.99 -3.61 3.47
C GLY A 146 -13.55 -3.36 3.92
N ALA A 147 -12.69 -2.96 2.99
CA ALA A 147 -11.33 -2.52 3.30
C ALA A 147 -11.36 -1.08 3.84
N GLU A 148 -10.43 -0.79 4.74
CA GLU A 148 -10.22 0.54 5.30
C GLU A 148 -9.08 1.25 4.57
N TYR A 149 -9.22 2.54 4.35
CA TYR A 149 -8.18 3.40 3.79
C TYR A 149 -8.43 4.86 4.20
N PRO A 150 -7.38 5.67 4.37
CA PRO A 150 -5.95 5.30 4.39
C PRO A 150 -5.59 4.44 5.62
N ALA A 151 -4.64 3.52 5.48
CA ALA A 151 -4.25 2.58 6.52
C ALA A 151 -3.20 3.15 7.49
N GLU A 152 -2.05 3.59 6.97
CA GLU A 152 -0.94 4.14 7.78
C GLU A 152 -0.51 5.55 7.34
N HIS A 153 -0.81 5.94 6.10
CA HIS A 153 -0.32 7.20 5.53
C HIS A 153 -1.19 8.44 5.84
N ASN A 154 -2.29 8.26 6.59
CA ASN A 154 -3.27 9.32 6.90
C ASN A 154 -3.94 9.92 5.64
N VAL A 155 -4.92 10.79 5.82
CA VAL A 155 -5.78 11.28 4.71
C VAL A 155 -5.09 12.29 3.80
N GLY A 156 -4.13 13.05 4.35
CA GLY A 156 -3.48 14.15 3.65
C GLY A 156 -4.50 15.05 2.96
N HIS A 157 -4.29 15.34 1.67
CA HIS A 157 -5.31 15.92 0.78
C HIS A 157 -5.80 14.92 -0.27
N LEU A 158 -5.42 13.65 -0.14
CA LEU A 158 -5.65 12.59 -1.13
C LEU A 158 -6.96 11.84 -0.89
N TYR A 159 -7.40 11.77 0.37
CA TYR A 159 -8.59 11.06 0.82
C TYR A 159 -9.55 12.00 1.53
N GLN A 160 -10.84 11.66 1.47
CA GLN A 160 -11.86 12.31 2.29
C GLN A 160 -11.70 11.81 3.73
N ALA A 161 -11.61 12.71 4.71
CA ALA A 161 -11.67 12.31 6.11
C ALA A 161 -13.06 11.80 6.47
N LYS A 162 -13.14 10.70 7.23
CA LYS A 162 -14.39 10.20 7.80
C LYS A 162 -14.93 11.17 8.87
N PRO A 163 -16.25 11.16 9.18
CA PRO A 163 -16.86 12.12 10.12
C PRO A 163 -16.14 12.23 11.46
N ASP A 164 -15.77 11.11 12.08
CA ASP A 164 -15.08 11.11 13.38
C ASP A 164 -13.71 11.80 13.30
N LEU A 165 -12.98 11.60 12.21
CA LEU A 165 -11.69 12.23 11.98
C LEU A 165 -11.83 13.74 11.69
N GLN A 166 -12.86 14.15 10.96
CA GLN A 166 -13.19 15.56 10.77
C GLN A 166 -13.57 16.24 12.09
N ALA A 167 -14.36 15.56 12.93
CA ALA A 167 -14.74 16.05 14.25
C ALA A 167 -13.51 16.21 15.15
N PHE A 168 -12.60 15.23 15.14
CA PHE A 168 -11.33 15.31 15.84
C PHE A 168 -10.49 16.50 15.37
N TYR A 169 -10.35 16.72 14.05
CA TYR A 169 -9.61 17.87 13.53
C TYR A 169 -10.21 19.21 13.98
N ARG A 170 -11.54 19.34 13.96
CA ARG A 170 -12.25 20.53 14.43
C ARG A 170 -12.07 20.78 15.93
N GLN A 171 -12.07 19.71 16.73
CA GLN A 171 -11.83 19.81 18.16
C GLN A 171 -10.39 20.24 18.45
N ALA A 172 -9.42 19.72 17.72
CA ALA A 172 -8.00 20.01 17.91
C ALA A 172 -7.59 21.40 17.39
N ASP A 173 -8.20 21.86 16.29
CA ASP A 173 -7.96 23.19 15.73
C ASP A 173 -9.27 23.91 15.37
N PRO A 174 -9.99 24.48 16.36
CA PRO A 174 -11.25 25.18 16.12
C PRO A 174 -11.13 26.36 15.14
N THR A 175 -9.93 26.91 14.96
CA THR A 175 -9.69 28.06 14.07
C THR A 175 -9.31 27.68 12.65
N ASN A 176 -9.04 26.39 12.38
CA ASN A 176 -8.53 25.90 11.11
C ASN A 176 -7.28 26.67 10.62
N SER A 177 -6.30 26.86 11.51
CA SER A 177 -5.04 27.57 11.24
C SER A 177 -3.81 26.64 11.17
N PHE A 178 -3.95 25.38 11.58
CA PHE A 178 -2.89 24.37 11.60
C PHE A 178 -3.19 23.28 10.56
N ASN A 179 -2.46 23.34 9.44
CA ASN A 179 -2.60 22.45 8.29
C ASN A 179 -4.05 22.39 7.69
N PRO A 180 -4.62 23.53 7.24
CA PRO A 180 -6.02 23.58 6.80
C PRO A 180 -6.31 22.72 5.57
N GLY A 181 -7.51 22.16 5.51
CA GLY A 181 -8.00 21.37 4.37
C GLY A 181 -7.55 19.92 4.34
N LEU A 182 -6.96 19.40 5.42
CA LEU A 182 -6.71 17.98 5.61
C LEU A 182 -8.00 17.17 5.41
N GLY A 183 -7.89 16.00 4.80
CA GLY A 183 -9.02 15.12 4.55
C GLY A 183 -10.05 15.71 3.59
N LYS A 184 -9.62 16.59 2.68
CA LYS A 184 -10.50 17.36 1.78
C LYS A 184 -11.56 18.19 2.53
N THR A 185 -11.23 18.67 3.73
CA THR A 185 -12.06 19.63 4.48
C THR A 185 -11.84 21.07 3.98
N SER A 186 -12.51 22.04 4.62
CA SER A 186 -12.35 23.47 4.31
C SER A 186 -10.90 23.94 4.49
N LYS A 187 -10.44 24.82 3.59
CA LYS A 187 -9.16 25.54 3.72
C LYS A 187 -9.31 26.93 4.33
N LEU A 188 -10.54 27.32 4.68
CA LEU A 188 -10.85 28.65 5.19
C LEU A 188 -10.74 28.69 6.71
N LYS A 189 -10.34 29.86 7.24
CA LYS A 189 -10.31 30.12 8.69
C LYS A 189 -11.68 29.83 9.31
N ASN A 190 -11.67 29.34 10.56
CA ASN A 190 -12.86 28.90 11.29
C ASN A 190 -13.72 27.93 10.47
N TRP A 191 -13.07 27.05 9.69
CA TRP A 191 -13.73 26.04 8.86
C TRP A 191 -14.66 26.59 7.77
N GLY A 192 -14.60 27.89 7.48
CA GLY A 192 -15.54 28.58 6.57
C GLY A 192 -16.91 28.89 7.19
N GLU A 193 -17.04 28.73 8.51
CA GLU A 193 -18.24 29.08 9.25
C GLU A 193 -18.26 30.58 9.52
N GLN A 194 -19.41 31.23 9.30
CA GLN A 194 -19.58 32.62 9.67
C GLN A 194 -19.56 32.71 11.20
N GLN A 195 -18.70 33.58 11.74
CA GLN A 195 -18.79 33.91 13.15
C GLN A 195 -20.14 34.62 13.41
N PRO A 196 -20.91 34.21 14.43
CA PRO A 196 -22.10 34.94 14.83
C PRO A 196 -21.78 36.36 15.29
#